data_AF-A0A537WDA3-F1
#
_entry.id   AF-A0A537WDA3-F1
#
_cell.length_a   1.000
_cell.length_b   1.000
_cell.length_c   1.000
_cell.angle_alpha   90.00
_cell.angle_beta   90.00
_cell.angle_gamma   90.00
#
_symmetry.space_group_name_H-M   'P 1'
#
loop_
_entity.id
_entity.type
_entity.pdbx_description
1 polymer ?
#
loop_
_entity_poly.entity_id
_entity_poly.type
_entity_poly.pdbx_seq_one_letter_code
_entity_poly.pdbx_strand_id
1 'polypeptide(L)' 'FGSRMVVTGDVTQIDLPREQASGLIHVQNILGSIDGIAFVRFGHEDVVRHKLVQRIVEAYKLHAEETGTQRRK' A
#
# COMPACT_ATOMS: atom_id res chain seq x y z
N PHE A 1 -24.65 22.12 -4.34
CA PHE A 1 -24.66 21.08 -3.28
C PHE A 1 -24.53 19.73 -3.96
N GLY A 2 -23.61 18.87 -3.51
CA GLY A 2 -23.34 17.55 -4.14
C GLY A 2 -21.89 17.26 -4.53
N SER A 3 -20.93 18.08 -4.11
CA SER A 3 -19.50 17.79 -4.32
C SER A 3 -19.07 16.55 -3.52
N ARG A 4 -18.20 15.74 -4.10
CA ARG A 4 -17.52 14.62 -3.43
C ARG A 4 -16.03 14.83 -3.55
N MET A 5 -15.28 14.36 -2.56
CA MET A 5 -13.83 14.37 -2.55
C MET A 5 -13.32 12.95 -2.30
N VAL A 6 -12.23 12.59 -2.97
CA VAL A 6 -11.52 11.32 -2.75
C VAL A 6 -10.06 11.65 -2.49
N VAL A 7 -9.51 11.09 -1.42
CA VAL A 7 -8.08 11.18 -1.09
C VAL A 7 -7.50 9.78 -1.25
N THR A 8 -6.44 9.65 -2.03
CA THR A 8 -5.77 8.38 -2.32
C THR A 8 -4.35 8.38 -1.77
N GLY A 9 -3.85 7.22 -1.34
CA GLY A 9 -2.46 7.06 -0.94
C GLY A 9 -2.11 5.61 -0.62
N ASP A 10 -0.82 5.31 -0.54
CA ASP A 10 -0.28 3.99 -0.21
C ASP A 10 0.39 4.04 1.17
N VAL A 11 -0.16 3.31 2.13
CA VAL A 11 0.39 3.24 3.50
C VAL A 11 1.74 2.52 3.57
N THR A 12 2.15 1.80 2.53
CA THR A 12 3.44 1.09 2.48
C THR A 12 4.58 2.01 2.03
N GLN A 13 4.29 3.18 1.48
CA GLN A 13 5.24 4.15 0.95
C GLN A 13 5.32 5.40 1.86
N ILE A 14 5.73 5.19 3.11
CA ILE A 14 5.91 6.28 4.08
C ILE A 14 7.37 6.74 4.01
N ASP A 15 7.60 7.83 3.29
CA ASP A 15 8.93 8.44 3.13
C ASP A 15 9.19 9.58 4.13
N LEU A 16 8.56 9.52 5.30
CA LEU A 16 8.67 10.53 6.35
C LEU A 16 9.86 10.23 7.31
N PRO A 17 10.42 11.26 7.98
CA PRO A 17 11.36 11.05 9.07
C PRO A 17 10.79 10.10 10.13
N ARG A 18 11.65 9.28 10.77
CA ARG A 18 11.22 8.21 11.69
C ARG A 18 10.30 8.67 12.83
N GLU A 19 10.44 9.92 13.26
CA GLU A 19 9.67 10.49 14.37
C GLU A 19 8.31 11.05 13.93
N GLN A 20 8.04 11.08 12.62
CA GLN A 20 6.82 11.64 12.07
C GLN A 20 5.81 10.55 11.72
N ALA A 21 4.64 10.61 12.37
CA ALA A 21 3.52 9.73 12.02
C ALA A 21 2.96 10.05 10.63
N SER A 22 2.57 9.01 9.89
CA SER A 22 1.87 9.18 8.61
C SER A 22 0.49 9.81 8.81
N GLY A 23 0.23 10.93 8.14
CA GLY A 23 -1.09 11.56 8.12
C GLY A 23 -2.19 10.63 7.58
N LEU A 24 -1.87 9.78 6.60
CA LEU A 24 -2.82 8.85 6.00
C LEU A 24 -3.22 7.71 6.95
N ILE A 25 -2.34 7.35 7.89
CA ILE A 25 -2.66 6.41 8.97
C ILE A 25 -3.41 7.15 10.08
N HIS A 26 -2.91 8.32 10.48
CA HIS A 26 -3.47 9.09 11.59
C HIS A 26 -4.92 9.51 11.35
N VAL A 27 -5.24 9.95 10.13
CA VAL A 27 -6.59 10.41 9.76
C VAL A 27 -7.67 9.35 9.95
N GLN A 28 -7.33 8.06 9.86
CA GLN A 28 -8.28 6.97 10.05
C GLN A 28 -8.77 6.89 11.49
N ASN A 29 -7.88 7.16 12.44
CA ASN A 29 -8.23 7.18 13.86
C ASN A 29 -9.06 8.42 14.21
N ILE A 30 -8.81 9.56 13.55
CA ILE A 30 -9.52 10.82 13.81
C ILE A 30 -10.91 10.84 13.17
N LEU A 31 -11.01 10.42 11.89
CA LEU A 31 -12.23 10.59 11.09
C LEU A 31 -13.06 9.31 10.96
N GLY A 32 -12.61 8.19 11.53
CA GLY A 32 -13.24 6.87 11.36
C GLY A 32 -14.68 6.77 11.85
N SER A 33 -15.13 7.66 12.75
CA SER A 33 -16.48 7.68 13.30
C SER A 33 -17.38 8.76 12.70
N ILE A 34 -16.91 9.51 11.69
CA ILE A 34 -17.68 10.62 11.11
C ILE A 34 -18.61 10.08 10.02
N ASP A 35 -19.92 10.31 10.20
CA ASP A 35 -20.92 9.96 9.21
C ASP A 35 -20.66 10.68 7.87
N GLY A 36 -20.70 9.91 6.79
CA GLY A 36 -20.43 10.41 5.43
C GLY A 36 -18.98 10.31 4.98
N ILE A 37 -18.06 9.84 5.84
CA ILE A 37 -16.67 9.49 5.46
C ILE A 37 -16.54 7.97 5.40
N ALA A 38 -15.93 7.47 4.33
CA ALA A 38 -15.64 6.04 4.17
C ALA A 38 -14.15 5.83 3.90
N PHE A 39 -13.59 4.78 4.50
CA PHE A 39 -12.22 4.33 4.25
C PHE A 39 -12.25 3.05 3.43
N VAL A 40 -11.67 3.11 2.23
CA VAL A 40 -11.54 1.96 1.34
C VAL A 40 -10.08 1.53 1.31
N ARG A 41 -9.83 0.26 1.64
CA ARG A 41 -8.50 -0.36 1.63
C ARG A 41 -8.43 -1.32 0.45
N PHE A 42 -7.47 -1.13 -0.44
CA PHE A 42 -7.20 -2.07 -1.53
C PHE A 42 -6.14 -3.09 -1.13
N GLY A 43 -6.40 -4.34 -1.48
CA GLY A 43 -5.50 -5.47 -1.31
C GLY A 43 -4.71 -5.78 -2.58
N HIS A 44 -3.99 -6.90 -2.55
CA HIS A 44 -3.27 -7.38 -3.73
C HIS A 44 -4.21 -7.87 -4.84
N GLU A 45 -5.37 -8.37 -4.45
CA GLU A 45 -6.46 -8.85 -5.30
C GLU A 45 -7.10 -7.74 -6.14
N ASP A 46 -7.08 -6.50 -5.66
CA ASP A 46 -7.66 -5.34 -6.36
C ASP A 46 -6.71 -4.80 -7.46
N VAL A 47 -5.49 -5.31 -7.54
CA VAL A 47 -4.48 -4.81 -8.48
C VAL A 47 -4.53 -5.56 -9.81
N VAL A 48 -5.14 -4.93 -10.81
CA VAL A 48 -5.10 -5.40 -12.19
C VAL A 48 -3.75 -5.01 -12.81
N ARG A 49 -2.94 -6.02 -13.16
CA ARG A 49 -1.63 -5.83 -13.82
C ARG A 49 -1.64 -6.48 -15.19
N HIS A 50 -0.91 -5.88 -16.13
CA HIS A 50 -0.63 -6.52 -17.40
C HIS A 50 0.15 -7.83 -17.18
N LYS A 51 -0.14 -8.88 -17.97
CA LYS A 51 0.47 -10.23 -17.83
C LYS A 51 2.00 -10.18 -17.80
N LEU A 52 2.61 -9.30 -18.60
CA LEU A 52 4.07 -9.13 -18.62
C LEU A 52 4.62 -8.60 -17.28
N VAL A 53 3.96 -7.61 -16.68
CA VAL A 53 4.39 -7.04 -15.40
C VAL A 53 4.31 -8.08 -14.29
N GLN A 54 3.26 -8.91 -14.28
CA GLN A 54 3.14 -10.01 -13.33
C GLN A 54 4.31 -10.99 -13.45
N ARG A 55 4.64 -11.41 -14.68
CA ARG A 55 5.78 -12.31 -14.95
C ARG A 55 7.12 -11.72 -14.50
N ILE A 56 7.32 -10.41 -14.68
CA ILE A 56 8.54 -9.72 -14.23
C ILE A 56 8.61 -9.75 -12.69
N VAL A 57 7.53 -9.40 -12.00
CA VAL A 57 7.49 -9.39 -10.52
C VAL A 57 7.75 -10.80 -9.96
N GLU A 58 7.15 -11.83 -10.57
CA GLU A 58 7.35 -13.23 -10.17
C GLU A 58 8.80 -13.68 -10.35
N ALA A 59 9.45 -13.32 -11.47
CA ALA A 59 10.85 -13.63 -11.71
C ALA A 59 11.78 -13.03 -10.63
N TYR A 60 11.56 -11.77 -10.24
CA TYR A 60 12.33 -11.14 -9.16
C TYR A 60 12.06 -11.77 -7.78
N LYS A 61 10.83 -12.19 -7.52
CA LYS A 61 10.48 -12.87 -6.26
C LYS A 61 11.24 -14.20 -6.13
N LEU A 62 11.21 -15.03 -7.17
CA LEU A 62 11.95 -16.31 -7.20
C LEU A 62 13.45 -16.09 -7.00
N HIS A 63 14.02 -15.10 -7.70
CA HIS A 63 15.43 -14.76 -7.54
C HIS A 63 15.78 -14.34 -6.11
N ALA A 64 14.93 -13.55 -5.46
CA ALA A 64 15.14 -13.12 -4.08
C ALA A 64 15.10 -14.30 -3.08
N GLU A 65 14.22 -15.28 -3.29
CA GLU A 65 14.12 -16.50 -2.46
C GLU A 65 15.35 -17.40 -2.61
N GLU A 66 15.84 -17.59 -3.84
CA GLU A 66 17.07 -18.34 -4.14
C GLU A 66 18.30 -17.69 -3.51
N THR A 67 18.41 -16.36 -3.61
CA THR A 67 19.57 -15.60 -3.13
C THR A 67 19.52 -15.37 -1.61
N GLY A 68 18.33 -15.30 -1.02
CA GLY A 68 18.12 -15.16 0.43
C GLY A 68 18.57 -16.39 1.23
N THR A 69 18.57 -17.58 0.62
CA THR A 69 19.10 -18.81 1.22
C THR A 69 20.64 -18.83 1.27
N GLN A 70 21.32 -18.05 0.42
CA GLN A 70 22.79 -17.97 0.37
C GLN A 70 23.42 -17.09 1.47
N ARG A 71 22.64 -16.23 2.16
CA ARG A 71 23.14 -15.37 3.26
C ARG A 71 23.09 -16.02 4.66
N ARG A 72 22.62 -17.26 4.76
CA ARG A 72 22.66 -18.09 5.97
C ARG A 72 23.65 -19.25 5.78
N LYS A 73 24.93 -18.94 5.54
CA LYS A 73 26.05 -19.84 5.80
C LYS A 73 27.23 -19.03 6.32
#